data_AF-A0AAU1UWU6-F1
#
_entry.id   AF-A0AAU1UWU6-F1
#
_cell.length_a   1.000
_cell.length_b   1.000
_cell.length_c   1.000
_cell.angle_alpha   90.00
_cell.angle_beta   90.00
_cell.angle_gamma   90.00
#
_symmetry.space_group_name_H-M   'P 1'
#
loop_
_entity.id
_entity.type
_entity.pdbx_description
1 polymer ?
#
loop_
_entity_poly.entity_id
_entity_poly.type
_entity_poly.pdbx_seq_one_letter_code
_entity_poly.pdbx_strand_id
1 'polypeptide(L)'
;MSKQELKVLGQDADAGCCPGLASAPLDEGRAADLAKIFKALGDPVRLRLMSMIASRGEGGEVCVCELTPAFDLSQPTISHHLKLLRQAGLTDCERRGTWVYYWVLPGVLERLAAFLTTAEPAAVTV
;
A
#
# COMPACT_ATOMS: atom_id res chain seq x y z
N MET A 1 7.98 -16.54 -21.67
CA MET A 1 7.08 -16.68 -20.51
C MET A 1 6.72 -15.28 -20.04
N SER A 2 5.46 -14.92 -20.24
CA SER A 2 4.92 -13.56 -20.31
C SER A 2 5.36 -12.61 -19.18
N LYS A 3 6.03 -11.53 -19.56
CA LYS A 3 6.10 -10.31 -18.76
C LYS A 3 4.69 -9.71 -18.75
N GLN A 4 3.92 -10.00 -17.71
CA GLN A 4 2.75 -9.19 -17.40
C GLN A 4 3.24 -7.91 -16.73
N GLU A 5 3.25 -6.83 -17.50
CA GLU A 5 3.31 -5.46 -17.00
C GLU A 5 2.11 -5.23 -16.08
N LEU A 6 2.37 -5.08 -14.79
CA LEU A 6 1.39 -4.56 -13.85
C LEU A 6 1.20 -3.08 -14.17
N LYS A 7 0.04 -2.74 -14.74
CA LYS A 7 -0.42 -1.35 -14.87
C LYS A 7 -0.63 -0.81 -13.45
N VAL A 8 0.27 0.06 -13.02
CA VAL A 8 0.16 0.85 -11.79
C VAL A 8 -1.21 1.54 -11.80
N LEU A 9 -1.96 1.39 -10.72
CA LEU A 9 -3.18 2.16 -10.50
C LEU A 9 -2.84 3.65 -10.55
N GLY A 10 -3.38 4.37 -11.54
CA GLY A 10 -3.55 5.82 -11.46
C GLY A 10 -2.69 6.71 -12.35
N GLN A 11 -2.28 6.28 -13.54
CA GLN A 11 -1.98 7.22 -14.63
C GLN A 11 -3.20 7.40 -15.54
N ASP A 12 -4.32 7.80 -14.94
CA ASP A 12 -5.36 8.53 -15.67
C ASP A 12 -5.50 9.86 -14.92
N ALA A 13 -4.72 10.82 -15.41
CA ALA A 13 -4.91 12.22 -15.15
C ALA A 13 -6.24 12.63 -15.79
N ASP A 14 -7.34 12.41 -15.08
CA ASP A 14 -8.55 13.19 -15.27
C ASP A 14 -8.98 13.77 -13.92
N ALA A 15 -8.89 15.08 -13.85
CA ALA A 15 -9.30 15.89 -12.72
C ALA A 15 -10.82 15.80 -12.58
N GLY A 16 -11.30 14.99 -11.63
CA GLY A 16 -12.74 14.87 -11.47
C GLY A 16 -13.18 14.02 -10.30
N CYS A 17 -12.98 14.54 -9.09
CA CYS A 17 -13.69 14.12 -7.88
C CYS A 17 -13.51 12.64 -7.50
N CYS A 18 -12.68 12.33 -6.50
CA CYS A 18 -12.84 11.10 -5.75
C CYS A 18 -13.99 11.33 -4.77
N PRO A 19 -15.24 10.91 -5.06
CA PRO A 19 -16.27 10.89 -4.04
C PRO A 19 -15.73 10.05 -2.87
N GLY A 20 -15.69 10.63 -1.68
CA GLY A 20 -15.49 9.88 -0.44
C GLY A 20 -16.55 8.79 -0.33
N LEU A 21 -16.28 7.76 0.46
CA LEU A 21 -17.13 6.56 0.59
C LEU A 21 -18.62 6.87 0.80
N ALA A 22 -18.96 8.00 1.42
CA ALA A 22 -20.32 8.43 1.72
C ALA A 22 -21.01 9.32 0.65
N SER A 23 -20.32 9.67 -0.44
CA SER A 23 -20.83 10.70 -1.38
C SER A 23 -21.52 10.15 -2.63
N ALA A 24 -21.22 8.92 -3.05
CA ALA A 24 -21.98 8.21 -4.09
C ALA A 24 -21.74 6.69 -3.99
N PRO A 25 -22.68 5.84 -4.43
CA PRO A 25 -22.43 4.40 -4.57
C PRO A 25 -21.23 4.11 -5.48
N LEU A 26 -20.42 3.13 -5.11
CA LEU A 26 -19.28 2.68 -5.91
C LEU A 26 -19.76 1.87 -7.12
N ASP A 27 -19.16 2.12 -8.29
CA ASP A 27 -19.26 1.18 -9.41
C ASP A 27 -18.44 -0.09 -9.15
N GLU A 28 -18.74 -1.13 -9.93
CA GLU A 28 -18.13 -2.46 -9.77
C GLU A 28 -16.60 -2.45 -9.97
N GLY A 29 -16.10 -1.65 -10.91
CA GLY A 29 -14.67 -1.56 -11.21
C GLY A 29 -13.89 -0.94 -10.06
N ARG A 30 -14.34 0.23 -9.57
CA ARG A 30 -13.72 0.90 -8.42
C ARG A 30 -13.82 0.06 -7.15
N ALA A 31 -14.95 -0.60 -6.92
CA ALA A 31 -15.12 -1.51 -5.78
C ALA A 31 -14.13 -2.67 -5.84
N ALA A 32 -13.93 -3.29 -7.02
CA ALA A 32 -12.99 -4.38 -7.20
C ALA A 32 -11.53 -3.95 -6.96
N ASP A 33 -11.14 -2.76 -7.39
CA ASP A 33 -9.78 -2.25 -7.18
C ASP A 33 -9.52 -1.91 -5.70
N LEU A 34 -10.45 -1.22 -5.04
CA LEU A 34 -10.38 -0.98 -3.60
C LEU A 34 -10.34 -2.28 -2.80
N ALA A 35 -11.15 -3.28 -3.19
CA ALA A 35 -11.16 -4.58 -2.53
C ALA A 35 -9.80 -5.28 -2.58
N LYS A 36 -9.03 -5.15 -3.68
CA LYS A 36 -7.66 -5.71 -3.76
C LYS A 36 -6.75 -5.08 -2.72
N ILE A 37 -6.84 -3.76 -2.55
CA ILE A 37 -6.04 -3.00 -1.59
C ILE A 37 -6.44 -3.38 -0.16
N PHE A 38 -7.74 -3.36 0.16
CA PHE A 38 -8.22 -3.74 1.49
C PHE A 38 -7.89 -5.19 1.82
N LYS A 39 -7.95 -6.11 0.84
CA LYS A 39 -7.52 -7.50 1.03
C LYS A 39 -6.04 -7.60 1.34
N ALA A 40 -5.20 -6.76 0.74
CA ALA A 40 -3.78 -6.71 1.06
C ALA A 40 -3.53 -6.16 2.48
N LEU A 41 -4.29 -5.16 2.93
CA LEU A 41 -4.17 -4.60 4.28
C LEU A 41 -4.85 -5.43 5.38
N GLY A 42 -5.85 -6.24 5.04
CA GLY A 42 -6.67 -7.00 5.99
C GLY A 42 -6.00 -8.21 6.64
N ASP A 43 -4.68 -8.35 6.52
CA ASP A 43 -3.89 -9.42 7.13
C ASP A 43 -2.94 -8.84 8.18
N PRO A 44 -2.88 -9.44 9.38
CA PRO A 44 -2.15 -8.86 10.50
C PRO A 44 -0.64 -8.77 10.25
N VAL A 45 -0.07 -9.74 9.54
CA VAL A 45 1.37 -9.74 9.21
C VAL A 45 1.66 -8.63 8.20
N ARG A 46 0.83 -8.53 7.14
CA ARG A 46 0.97 -7.47 6.12
C ARG A 46 0.79 -6.08 6.71
N LEU A 47 -0.19 -5.89 7.59
CA LEU A 47 -0.43 -4.61 8.24
C LEU A 47 0.74 -4.20 9.14
N ARG A 48 1.31 -5.16 9.89
CA ARG A 48 2.49 -4.92 10.73
C ARG A 48 3.73 -4.61 9.90
N LEU A 49 3.97 -5.34 8.80
CA LEU A 49 5.04 -5.04 7.85
C LEU A 49 4.89 -3.62 7.27
N MET A 50 3.68 -3.27 6.83
CA MET A 50 3.37 -1.94 6.30
C MET A 50 3.66 -0.84 7.33
N SER A 51 3.22 -1.03 8.57
CA SER A 51 3.48 -0.11 9.68
C SER A 51 4.97 0.06 9.94
N MET A 52 5.76 -1.02 9.95
CA MET A 52 7.21 -0.96 10.15
C MET A 52 7.92 -0.18 9.03
N ILE A 53 7.53 -0.38 7.77
CA ILE A 53 8.13 0.33 6.64
C ILE A 53 7.72 1.82 6.67
N ALA A 54 6.43 2.11 6.88
CA ALA A 54 5.92 3.49 6.96
C ALA A 54 6.56 4.30 8.10
N SER A 55 6.91 3.63 9.20
CA SER A 55 7.53 4.27 10.38
C SER A 55 8.97 4.75 10.13
N ARG A 56 9.59 4.44 8.98
CA ARG A 56 10.90 4.99 8.61
C ARG A 56 10.86 6.46 8.17
N GLY A 57 9.67 7.02 7.93
CA GLY A 57 9.49 8.40 7.47
C GLY A 57 9.60 8.54 5.95
N GLU A 58 9.54 9.79 5.47
CA GLU A 58 9.57 10.09 4.03
C GLU A 58 10.89 9.67 3.38
N GLY A 59 10.78 8.95 2.26
CA GLY A 59 11.93 8.38 1.56
C GLY A 59 12.63 7.24 2.30
N GLY A 60 12.10 6.81 3.45
CA GLY A 60 12.64 5.70 4.23
C GLY A 60 12.45 4.36 3.54
N GLU A 61 13.53 3.61 3.40
CA GLU A 61 13.53 2.24 2.89
C GLU A 61 14.00 1.25 3.95
N VAL A 62 13.53 0.00 3.87
CA VAL A 62 13.89 -1.07 4.82
C VAL A 62 14.31 -2.33 4.09
N CYS A 63 15.43 -2.91 4.49
CA CYS A 63 15.84 -4.23 4.02
C CYS A 63 14.88 -5.31 4.52
N VAL A 64 14.55 -6.29 3.67
CA VAL A 64 13.79 -7.50 4.09
C VAL A 64 14.43 -8.22 5.29
N CYS A 65 15.76 -8.15 5.38
CA CYS A 65 16.56 -8.72 6.45
C CYS A 65 16.32 -8.05 7.81
N GLU A 66 15.97 -6.77 7.84
CA GLU A 66 15.61 -6.04 9.05
C GLU A 66 14.16 -6.29 9.48
N LEU A 67 13.27 -6.59 8.51
CA LEU A 67 11.86 -6.87 8.77
C LEU A 67 11.65 -8.27 9.34
N THR A 68 12.36 -9.26 8.80
CA THR A 68 12.15 -10.69 9.12
C THR A 68 12.25 -11.03 10.61
N PRO A 69 13.23 -10.50 11.39
CA PRO A 69 13.37 -10.81 12.81
C PRO A 69 12.19 -10.39 13.70
N ALA A 70 11.28 -9.53 13.22
CA ALA A 70 10.11 -9.11 13.99
C ALA A 70 8.96 -10.14 14.00
N PHE A 71 9.11 -11.25 13.27
CA PHE A 71 8.09 -12.28 13.08
C PHE A 71 8.69 -13.68 13.29
N ASP A 72 7.89 -14.58 13.89
CA ASP A 72 8.16 -16.03 13.90
C ASP A 72 7.78 -16.67 12.55
N LEU A 73 8.29 -16.10 11.46
CA LEU A 73 8.00 -16.54 10.09
C LEU A 73 9.29 -16.68 9.30
N SER A 74 9.26 -17.60 8.33
CA SER A 74 10.38 -17.76 7.40
C SER A 74 10.53 -16.54 6.49
N GLN A 75 11.75 -16.24 6.05
CA GLN A 75 12.01 -15.20 5.06
C GLN A 75 11.22 -15.38 3.74
N PRO A 76 11.04 -16.61 3.19
CA PRO A 76 10.13 -16.84 2.06
C PRO A 76 8.68 -16.38 2.32
N THR A 77 8.16 -16.61 3.53
CA THR A 77 6.82 -16.18 3.94
C THR A 77 6.72 -14.66 3.99
N ILE A 78 7.69 -13.98 4.60
CA ILE A 78 7.76 -12.51 4.63
C ILE A 78 7.87 -11.94 3.22
N SER A 79 8.70 -12.52 2.37
CA SER A 79 8.85 -12.11 0.97
C SER A 79 7.54 -12.27 0.19
N HIS A 80 6.77 -13.32 0.47
CA HIS A 80 5.44 -13.51 -0.11
C HIS A 80 4.47 -12.39 0.32
N HIS A 81 4.44 -12.05 1.61
CA HIS A 81 3.62 -10.95 2.12
C HIS A 81 3.99 -9.60 1.49
N LEU A 82 5.29 -9.30 1.37
CA LEU A 82 5.80 -8.08 0.73
C LEU A 82 5.44 -8.03 -0.77
N LYS A 83 5.49 -9.17 -1.46
CA LYS A 83 5.05 -9.26 -2.85
C LYS A 83 3.56 -8.94 -3.00
N LEU A 84 2.71 -9.43 -2.10
CA LEU A 84 1.27 -9.13 -2.12
C LEU A 84 0.99 -7.64 -1.88
N LEU A 85 1.71 -7.02 -0.94
CA LEU A 85 1.62 -5.57 -0.70
C LEU A 85 2.03 -4.76 -1.95
N ARG A 86 3.11 -5.18 -2.62
CA ARG A 86 3.57 -4.55 -3.87
C ARG A 86 2.57 -4.74 -5.01
N GLN A 87 1.98 -5.93 -5.15
CA GLN A 87 0.94 -6.18 -6.16
C GLN A 87 -0.32 -5.34 -5.94
N ALA A 88 -0.60 -4.95 -4.70
CA ALA A 88 -1.67 -4.02 -4.36
C ALA A 88 -1.28 -2.54 -4.55
N GLY A 89 -0.03 -2.25 -4.95
CA GLY A 89 0.46 -0.88 -5.16
C GLY A 89 0.72 -0.11 -3.86
N LEU A 90 0.84 -0.79 -2.71
CA LEU A 90 1.08 -0.14 -1.42
C LEU A 90 2.57 0.13 -1.16
N THR A 91 3.42 -0.76 -1.66
CA THR A 91 4.87 -0.68 -1.52
C THR A 91 5.55 -0.87 -2.86
N ASP A 92 6.79 -0.42 -2.96
CA ASP A 92 7.68 -0.83 -4.03
C ASP A 92 9.03 -1.27 -3.47
N CYS A 93 9.88 -1.83 -4.32
CA CYS A 93 11.14 -2.41 -3.90
C CYS A 93 12.26 -2.24 -4.93
N GLU A 94 13.48 -2.16 -4.42
CA GLU A 94 14.71 -2.16 -5.21
C GLU A 94 15.65 -3.24 -4.72
N ARG A 95 16.26 -3.96 -5.66
CA ARG A 95 17.31 -4.93 -5.35
C ARG A 95 18.68 -4.25 -5.49
N ARG A 96 19.44 -4.26 -4.40
CA ARG A 96 20.81 -3.73 -4.34
C ARG A 96 21.77 -4.85 -3.96
N GLY A 97 22.35 -5.49 -4.98
CA GLY A 97 23.17 -6.69 -4.84
C GLY A 97 22.35 -7.88 -4.34
N THR A 98 22.71 -8.38 -3.15
CA THR A 98 22.02 -9.52 -2.50
C THR A 98 20.77 -9.09 -1.75
N TRP A 99 20.66 -7.81 -1.39
CA TRP A 99 19.60 -7.31 -0.51
C TRP A 99 18.47 -6.68 -1.32
N VAL A 100 17.26 -6.73 -0.76
CA VAL A 100 16.07 -6.09 -1.32
C VAL A 100 15.51 -5.12 -0.29
N TYR A 101 15.37 -3.87 -0.71
CA TYR A 101 14.87 -2.76 0.08
C TYR A 101 13.43 -2.47 -0.35
N TYR A 102 12.58 -2.16 0.62
CA TYR A 102 11.17 -1.84 0.42
C TYR A 102 10.85 -0.46 0.99
N TRP A 103 9.98 0.28 0.32
CA TRP A 103 9.43 1.54 0.79
C TRP A 103 7.93 1.62 0.50
N VAL A 104 7.25 2.53 1.20
CA VAL A 104 5.82 2.79 1.01
C VAL A 104 5.60 3.78 -0.12
N LEU A 105 4.51 3.62 -0.86
CA LEU A 105 4.03 4.60 -1.84
C LEU A 105 2.99 5.52 -1.18
N PRO A 106 3.36 6.72 -0.69
CA PRO A 106 2.49 7.55 0.16
C PRO A 106 1.20 7.99 -0.54
N GLY A 107 1.28 8.27 -1.84
CA GLY A 107 0.11 8.72 -2.60
C GLY A 107 -1.07 7.75 -2.62
N VAL A 108 -0.85 6.44 -2.44
CA VAL A 108 -1.96 5.47 -2.35
C VAL A 108 -2.64 5.52 -0.98
N LEU A 109 -1.86 5.62 0.10
CA LEU A 109 -2.39 5.75 1.46
C LEU A 109 -3.17 7.05 1.65
N GLU A 110 -2.65 8.17 1.15
CA GLU A 110 -3.32 9.47 1.20
C GLU A 110 -4.68 9.42 0.49
N ARG A 111 -4.75 8.81 -0.69
CA ARG A 111 -6.00 8.61 -1.43
C ARG A 111 -6.99 7.73 -0.67
N LEU A 112 -6.53 6.65 -0.04
CA LEU A 112 -7.39 5.78 0.77
C LEU A 112 -7.91 6.51 2.01
N ALA A 113 -7.06 7.29 2.68
CA ALA A 113 -7.45 8.09 3.84
C ALA A 113 -8.51 9.13 3.46
N ALA A 114 -8.28 9.87 2.36
CA ALA A 114 -9.24 10.82 1.83
C ALA A 114 -10.57 10.15 1.44
N PHE A 115 -10.50 8.94 0.84
CA PHE A 115 -11.69 8.17 0.48
C PHE A 115 -12.50 7.69 1.68
N LEU A 116 -11.84 7.24 2.75
CA LEU A 116 -12.50 6.75 3.97
C LEU A 116 -12.98 7.86 4.90
N THR A 117 -12.48 9.08 4.71
CA THR A 117 -12.88 10.23 5.50
C THR A 117 -14.32 10.62 5.16
N THR A 118 -15.21 10.52 6.13
CA THR A 118 -16.64 10.84 6.00
C THR A 118 -17.00 12.23 6.53
N ALA A 119 -16.03 12.95 7.09
CA ALA A 119 -16.19 14.27 7.70
C ALA A 119 -15.24 15.29 7.06
N GLU A 120 -15.72 16.51 6.83
CA GLU A 120 -14.88 17.67 6.56
C GLU A 120 -13.83 17.80 7.68
N PRO A 121 -12.54 18.07 7.38
CA PRO A 121 -11.50 18.06 8.40
C PRO A 121 -11.77 19.15 9.45
N ALA A 122 -12.25 18.73 10.63
CA ALA A 122 -12.26 19.58 11.79
C ALA A 122 -10.80 19.94 12.13
N ALA A 123 -10.51 21.24 12.06
CA ALA A 123 -9.22 21.86 12.29
C ALA A 123 -8.48 21.26 13.50
N VAL A 124 -7.33 20.64 13.24
CA VAL A 124 -6.30 20.44 14.27
C VAL A 124 -5.57 21.76 14.43
N THR A 125 -6.03 22.58 15.37
CA THR A 125 -5.28 23.72 15.89
C THR A 125 -4.41 23.21 17.03
N VAL A 126 -3.09 23.35 16.90
CA VAL A 126 -2.13 23.36 18.02
C VAL A 126 -1.44 24.71 17.99
#